data_AF-A0AAV1BYV2-F1
#
_entry.id   AF-A0AAV1BYV2-F1
#
_cell.length_a   1.000
_cell.length_b   1.000
_cell.length_c   1.000
_cell.angle_alpha   90.00
_cell.angle_beta   90.00
_cell.angle_gamma   90.00
#
_symmetry.space_group_name_H-M   'P 1'
#
loop_
_entity.id
_entity.type
_entity.pdbx_description
1 polymer ?
#
loop_
_entity_poly.entity_id
_entity_poly.type
_entity_poly.pdbx_seq_one_letter_code
_entity_poly.pdbx_strand_id
1 'polypeptide(L)'
;MEDKPGGKEELGRGQEGGVGGQITYCVTGATGYVGSWLVKSLLDKGYRVHATVRDPEKAWHFLKKWEGGERLRLFRADLFEEGSFDDAVRGCHGVFHVAATMQFSVPVEENVESHVQTSIIKPAIKGTLNVLKACLKSNSVRRVVFTSSISTITSKNGSGKWRDIVDESCKIPMDQVWKNRPSGWVYLLAKLLTEEAAFQFTKENGIDLVSVISTAVAGPFLTPTVPTSIQVLLSPLTGDGQLLPIVDAVNARMGLIPLAHIDDVSRAHIFLMEHSGAEGPYICCSGSSGIAELIDCLIKAYPFSNLKRPETDECKSIPVEISTKKLRGLGFEFKHDVQDIIHRTVEECMACEFLKPSQNNHATKHTENIKDPTCNLHIAPAVPTFDLADATVPPKKLKIKGNHITVLSSLFAILSVR
;
A
#
# COMPACT_ATOMS: atom_id res chain seq x y z
N MET A 1 -13.92 45.68 47.88
CA MET A 1 -13.08 45.14 48.97
C MET A 1 -14.02 44.81 50.12
N GLU A 2 -14.25 43.59 50.56
CA GLU A 2 -13.78 42.26 50.15
C GLU A 2 -14.82 41.24 50.66
N ASP A 3 -15.01 40.21 49.86
CA ASP A 3 -15.75 38.97 50.06
C ASP A 3 -15.64 38.31 51.45
N LYS A 4 -16.78 37.75 51.90
CA LYS A 4 -16.82 36.58 52.80
C LYS A 4 -17.18 35.35 51.94
N PRO A 5 -16.48 34.21 52.08
CA PRO A 5 -16.83 33.01 51.34
C PRO A 5 -17.98 32.25 52.04
N GLY A 6 -19.10 32.11 51.35
CA GLY A 6 -20.16 31.17 51.70
C GLY A 6 -19.86 29.82 51.06
N GLY A 7 -19.63 28.80 51.90
CA GLY A 7 -19.59 27.42 51.48
C GLY A 7 -20.92 26.99 50.86
N LYS A 8 -20.88 26.46 49.65
CA LYS A 8 -21.99 25.74 49.04
C LYS A 8 -21.66 24.25 49.03
N GLU A 9 -22.58 23.51 49.61
CA GLU A 9 -22.65 22.05 49.68
C GLU A 9 -22.47 21.43 48.28
N GLU A 10 -21.47 20.56 48.14
CA GLU A 10 -21.39 19.62 47.02
C GLU A 10 -22.51 18.60 47.17
N LEU A 11 -23.57 18.79 46.38
CA LEU A 11 -24.59 17.76 46.17
C LEU A 11 -23.99 16.68 45.27
N GLY A 12 -23.38 15.68 45.90
CA GLY A 12 -22.96 14.45 45.24
C GLY A 12 -24.14 13.78 44.55
N ARG A 13 -24.18 13.85 43.21
CA ARG A 13 -24.96 12.91 42.40
C ARG A 13 -24.09 11.71 42.11
N GLY A 14 -24.38 10.63 42.84
CA GLY A 14 -23.86 9.30 42.54
C GLY A 14 -24.13 8.93 41.09
N GLN A 15 -23.11 8.39 40.42
CA GLN A 15 -23.27 7.69 39.16
C GLN A 15 -23.93 6.34 39.45
N GLU A 16 -25.23 6.24 39.23
CA GLU A 16 -25.87 4.98 38.91
C GLU A 16 -26.10 4.89 37.39
N GLY A 17 -25.70 3.75 36.81
CA GLY A 17 -26.44 3.13 35.71
C GLY A 17 -26.21 3.65 34.29
N GLY A 18 -25.20 3.10 33.63
CA GLY A 18 -25.17 3.02 32.17
C GLY A 18 -24.14 1.99 31.73
N VAL A 19 -24.58 0.85 31.19
CA VAL A 19 -23.70 -0.02 30.40
C VAL A 19 -23.31 0.80 29.16
N GLY A 20 -22.23 1.56 29.26
CA GLY A 20 -21.69 2.32 28.15
C GLY A 20 -21.37 1.35 27.03
N GLY A 21 -22.13 1.39 25.93
CA GLY A 21 -21.99 0.46 24.83
C GLY A 21 -20.54 0.43 24.35
N GLN A 22 -19.93 -0.76 24.35
CA GLN A 22 -18.55 -0.94 23.95
C GLN A 22 -18.36 -0.47 22.49
N ILE A 23 -17.40 0.43 22.27
CA ILE A 23 -17.10 0.99 20.95
C ILE A 23 -16.79 -0.15 19.97
N THR A 24 -17.44 -0.11 18.81
CA THR A 24 -17.31 -1.11 17.76
C THR A 24 -16.80 -0.47 16.49
N TYR A 25 -15.74 -1.04 15.92
CA TYR A 25 -15.16 -0.60 14.64
C TYR A 25 -15.28 -1.68 13.57
N CYS A 26 -15.51 -1.27 12.33
CA CYS A 26 -15.42 -2.16 11.17
C CYS A 26 -14.04 -2.03 10.51
N VAL A 27 -13.41 -3.15 10.17
CA VAL A 27 -12.15 -3.20 9.39
C VAL A 27 -12.40 -3.98 8.12
N THR A 28 -12.26 -3.33 6.97
CA THR A 28 -12.39 -4.02 5.68
C THR A 28 -11.08 -4.71 5.29
N GLY A 29 -11.13 -5.91 4.72
CA GLY A 29 -9.92 -6.61 4.27
C GLY A 29 -9.07 -7.13 5.43
N ALA A 30 -9.74 -7.63 6.47
CA ALA A 30 -9.13 -8.04 7.74
C ALA A 30 -8.11 -9.17 7.64
N THR A 31 -8.08 -9.92 6.53
CA THR A 31 -7.07 -10.96 6.27
C THR A 31 -5.81 -10.45 5.56
N GLY A 32 -5.79 -9.18 5.15
CA GLY A 32 -4.62 -8.55 4.55
C GLY A 32 -3.56 -8.15 5.58
N TYR A 33 -2.40 -7.70 5.10
CA TYR A 33 -1.28 -7.36 5.99
C TYR A 33 -1.62 -6.26 7.01
N VAL A 34 -2.00 -5.07 6.54
CA VAL A 34 -2.44 -3.96 7.39
C VAL A 34 -3.74 -4.29 8.13
N GLY A 35 -4.70 -4.93 7.44
CA GLY A 35 -6.01 -5.24 8.02
C GLY A 35 -5.92 -6.17 9.23
N SER A 36 -5.11 -7.24 9.14
CA SER A 36 -4.94 -8.21 10.23
C SER A 36 -4.28 -7.58 11.46
N TRP A 37 -3.22 -6.81 11.26
CA TRP A 37 -2.55 -6.06 12.33
C TRP A 37 -3.46 -5.02 12.97
N LEU A 38 -4.29 -4.34 12.19
CA LEU A 38 -5.24 -3.38 12.71
C LEU A 38 -6.34 -4.05 13.56
N VAL A 39 -6.87 -5.19 13.11
CA VAL A 39 -7.82 -5.99 13.92
C VAL A 39 -7.17 -6.41 15.24
N LYS A 40 -5.95 -6.99 15.20
CA LYS A 40 -5.21 -7.36 16.42
C LYS A 40 -5.06 -6.16 17.35
N SER A 41 -4.57 -5.04 16.84
CA SER A 41 -4.31 -3.81 17.62
C SER A 41 -5.59 -3.22 18.24
N LEU A 42 -6.72 -3.30 17.55
CA LEU A 42 -8.01 -2.87 18.09
C LEU A 42 -8.52 -3.80 19.20
N LEU A 43 -8.35 -5.11 19.03
CA LEU A 43 -8.69 -6.08 20.06
C LEU A 43 -7.82 -5.91 21.30
N ASP A 44 -6.51 -5.71 21.14
CA ASP A 44 -5.57 -5.45 22.25
C ASP A 44 -5.97 -4.19 23.04
N LYS A 45 -6.56 -3.18 22.37
CA LYS A 45 -7.11 -1.97 23.01
C LYS A 45 -8.51 -2.15 23.63
N GLY A 46 -9.10 -3.34 23.56
CA GLY A 46 -10.40 -3.62 24.16
C GLY A 46 -11.61 -3.27 23.30
N TYR A 47 -11.43 -2.93 22.02
CA TYR A 47 -12.55 -2.63 21.12
C TYR A 47 -13.26 -3.89 20.64
N ARG A 48 -14.51 -3.73 20.20
CA ARG A 48 -15.21 -4.73 19.38
C ARG A 48 -14.86 -4.50 17.92
N VAL A 49 -14.63 -5.59 17.21
CA VAL A 49 -14.21 -5.52 15.81
C VAL A 49 -15.14 -6.32 14.93
N HIS A 50 -15.72 -5.64 13.95
CA HIS A 50 -16.38 -6.25 12.81
C HIS A 50 -15.34 -6.36 11.68
N ALA A 51 -14.90 -7.57 11.37
CA ALA A 51 -13.87 -7.81 10.37
C ALA A 51 -14.51 -8.34 9.09
N THR A 52 -14.31 -7.63 7.97
CA THR A 52 -14.83 -8.11 6.67
C THR A 52 -13.81 -8.94 5.93
N VAL A 53 -14.27 -10.06 5.39
CA VAL A 53 -13.47 -11.06 4.67
C VAL A 53 -14.33 -11.66 3.55
N ARG A 54 -13.70 -12.16 2.48
CA ARG A 54 -14.45 -12.81 1.38
C ARG A 54 -14.95 -14.20 1.73
N ASP A 55 -14.21 -14.90 2.60
CA ASP A 55 -14.48 -16.26 3.04
C ASP A 55 -14.31 -16.34 4.58
N PRO A 56 -15.39 -16.19 5.35
CA PRO A 56 -15.35 -16.22 6.81
C PRO A 56 -14.86 -17.53 7.40
N GLU A 57 -15.18 -18.67 6.77
CA GLU A 57 -14.80 -19.99 7.27
C GLU A 57 -13.27 -20.16 7.25
N LYS A 58 -12.63 -19.79 6.13
CA LYS A 58 -11.17 -19.80 6.02
C LYS A 58 -10.50 -18.79 6.95
N ALA A 59 -11.10 -17.61 7.11
CA ALA A 59 -10.52 -16.54 7.92
C ALA A 59 -10.65 -16.77 9.43
N TRP A 60 -11.62 -17.57 9.88
CA TRP A 60 -11.89 -17.80 11.30
C TRP A 60 -10.70 -18.39 12.04
N HIS A 61 -10.07 -19.40 11.46
CA HIS A 61 -8.88 -20.06 12.03
C HIS A 61 -7.66 -19.14 12.11
N PHE A 62 -7.65 -18.07 11.31
CA PHE A 62 -6.56 -17.12 11.27
C PHE A 62 -6.75 -16.01 12.32
N LEU A 63 -7.94 -15.39 12.37
CA LEU A 63 -8.17 -14.17 13.15
C LEU A 63 -8.56 -14.40 14.61
N LYS A 64 -9.17 -15.54 14.96
CA LYS A 64 -9.64 -15.79 16.34
C LYS A 64 -8.53 -16.21 17.31
N LYS A 65 -7.30 -16.38 16.83
CA LYS A 65 -6.15 -16.79 17.65
C LYS A 65 -5.64 -15.69 18.59
N TRP A 66 -6.13 -14.46 18.43
CA TRP A 66 -5.65 -13.32 19.19
C TRP A 66 -6.43 -13.14 20.50
N GLU A 67 -5.76 -12.52 21.46
CA GLU A 67 -6.38 -12.09 22.70
C GLU A 67 -7.56 -11.14 22.39
N GLY A 68 -8.68 -11.33 23.09
CA GLY A 68 -9.90 -10.58 22.81
C GLY A 68 -10.73 -11.11 21.62
N GLY A 69 -10.41 -12.28 21.07
CA GLY A 69 -11.13 -12.89 19.94
C GLY A 69 -12.64 -13.10 20.16
N GLU A 70 -13.14 -13.07 21.40
CA GLU A 70 -14.57 -13.05 21.72
C GLU A 70 -15.30 -11.75 21.31
N ARG A 71 -14.54 -10.66 21.13
CA ARG A 71 -15.03 -9.35 20.63
C ARG A 71 -14.94 -9.22 19.12
N LEU A 72 -14.40 -10.22 18.44
CA LEU A 72 -14.29 -10.27 16.98
C LEU A 72 -15.52 -10.92 16.36
N ARG A 73 -16.09 -10.28 15.34
CA ARG A 73 -17.14 -10.85 14.48
C ARG A 73 -16.70 -10.78 13.02
N LEU A 74 -16.81 -11.89 12.30
CA LEU A 74 -16.49 -11.94 10.87
C LEU A 74 -17.75 -11.73 10.03
N PHE A 75 -17.61 -10.95 8.97
CA PHE A 75 -18.68 -10.70 8.00
C PHE A 75 -18.16 -11.02 6.60
N ARG A 76 -18.96 -11.76 5.81
CA ARG A 76 -18.69 -11.92 4.39
C ARG A 76 -18.93 -10.59 3.70
N ALA A 77 -17.93 -10.04 3.03
CA ALA A 77 -18.09 -8.88 2.16
C ALA A 77 -17.09 -8.92 1.00
N ASP A 78 -17.49 -8.33 -0.13
CA ASP A 78 -16.64 -8.18 -1.32
C ASP A 78 -16.84 -6.77 -1.90
N LEU A 79 -15.73 -6.10 -2.25
CA LEU A 79 -15.76 -4.76 -2.84
C LEU A 79 -16.61 -4.70 -4.11
N PHE A 80 -16.69 -5.80 -4.87
CA PHE A 80 -17.44 -5.84 -6.12
C PHE A 80 -18.94 -6.13 -5.94
N GLU A 81 -19.36 -6.53 -4.73
CA GLU A 81 -20.76 -6.81 -4.38
C GLU A 81 -21.38 -5.63 -3.63
N GLU A 82 -22.32 -4.92 -4.27
CA GLU A 82 -23.05 -3.81 -3.65
C GLU A 82 -23.90 -4.30 -2.46
N GLY A 83 -23.90 -3.53 -1.36
CA GLY A 83 -24.60 -3.88 -0.12
C GLY A 83 -23.92 -4.94 0.76
N SER A 84 -22.85 -5.58 0.30
CA SER A 84 -22.17 -6.65 1.06
C SER A 84 -21.53 -6.18 2.38
N PHE A 85 -21.33 -4.87 2.56
CA PHE A 85 -20.77 -4.28 3.77
C PHE A 85 -21.83 -3.81 4.79
N ASP A 86 -23.12 -3.81 4.42
CA ASP A 86 -24.18 -3.21 5.23
C ASP A 86 -24.26 -3.82 6.64
N ASP A 87 -24.26 -5.14 6.73
CA ASP A 87 -24.34 -5.86 8.02
C ASP A 87 -23.08 -5.65 8.87
N ALA A 88 -21.91 -5.56 8.24
CA ALA A 88 -20.65 -5.37 8.93
C ALA A 88 -20.54 -3.96 9.53
N VAL A 89 -21.09 -2.95 8.84
CA VAL A 89 -21.01 -1.54 9.25
C VAL A 89 -22.12 -1.16 10.23
N ARG A 90 -23.25 -1.87 10.25
CA ARG A 90 -24.38 -1.61 11.14
C ARG A 90 -23.96 -1.59 12.62
N GLY A 91 -24.16 -0.44 13.28
CA GLY A 91 -23.84 -0.24 14.69
C GLY A 91 -22.36 0.05 14.97
N CYS A 92 -21.51 0.12 13.95
CA CYS A 92 -20.13 0.56 14.09
C CYS A 92 -20.07 2.08 14.30
N HIS A 93 -19.13 2.51 15.14
CA HIS A 93 -18.84 3.91 15.44
C HIS A 93 -17.85 4.51 14.44
N GLY A 94 -17.05 3.68 13.79
CA GLY A 94 -16.10 4.07 12.76
C GLY A 94 -15.75 2.89 11.86
N VAL A 95 -15.22 3.20 10.67
CA VAL A 95 -14.79 2.20 9.69
C VAL A 95 -13.36 2.47 9.26
N PHE A 96 -12.53 1.44 9.27
CA PHE A 96 -11.21 1.42 8.66
C PHE A 96 -11.31 0.75 7.30
N HIS A 97 -11.27 1.55 6.23
CA HIS A 97 -11.30 1.05 4.87
C HIS A 97 -9.88 0.74 4.39
N VAL A 98 -9.45 -0.51 4.61
CA VAL A 98 -8.10 -1.01 4.28
C VAL A 98 -8.11 -1.87 3.00
N ALA A 99 -9.24 -2.55 2.73
CA ALA A 99 -9.38 -3.40 1.55
C ALA A 99 -9.17 -2.62 0.24
N ALA A 100 -8.24 -3.07 -0.58
CA ALA A 100 -7.99 -2.54 -1.92
C ALA A 100 -7.44 -3.66 -2.82
N THR A 101 -7.51 -3.47 -4.13
CA THR A 101 -6.85 -4.35 -5.09
C THR A 101 -5.35 -4.02 -5.15
N MET A 102 -4.50 -5.05 -5.13
CA MET A 102 -3.03 -4.94 -5.22
C MET A 102 -2.56 -5.41 -6.60
N GLN A 103 -3.04 -4.76 -7.65
CA GLN A 103 -2.71 -5.11 -9.03
C GLN A 103 -1.67 -4.13 -9.59
N PHE A 104 -0.46 -4.63 -9.89
CA PHE A 104 0.64 -3.82 -10.42
C PHE A 104 0.82 -3.92 -11.94
N SER A 105 0.28 -4.96 -12.55
CA SER A 105 0.48 -5.30 -13.95
C SER A 105 -0.85 -5.52 -14.66
N VAL A 106 -0.84 -5.26 -15.96
CA VAL A 106 -1.95 -5.54 -16.87
C VAL A 106 -1.48 -6.47 -17.99
N PRO A 107 -2.35 -7.35 -18.48
CA PRO A 107 -2.05 -8.13 -19.68
C PRO A 107 -1.76 -7.20 -20.86
N VAL A 108 -0.95 -7.68 -21.80
CA VAL A 108 -0.73 -6.97 -23.07
C VAL A 108 -1.98 -7.16 -23.94
N GLU A 109 -2.91 -6.22 -23.85
CA GLU A 109 -4.13 -6.18 -24.68
C GLU A 109 -4.03 -5.06 -25.72
N GLU A 110 -4.74 -5.20 -26.84
CA GLU A 110 -4.79 -4.22 -27.93
C GLU A 110 -5.28 -2.84 -27.47
N ASN A 111 -6.06 -2.77 -26.38
CA ASN A 111 -6.52 -1.51 -25.78
C ASN A 111 -6.33 -1.48 -24.25
N VAL A 112 -5.09 -1.30 -23.83
CA VAL A 112 -4.67 -1.17 -22.42
C VAL A 112 -5.47 -0.10 -21.66
N GLU A 113 -5.79 1.03 -22.29
CA GLU A 113 -6.50 2.12 -21.61
C GLU A 113 -7.94 1.73 -21.26
N SER A 114 -8.69 1.18 -22.22
CA SER A 114 -10.04 0.70 -22.00
C SER A 114 -10.08 -0.40 -20.93
N HIS A 115 -9.13 -1.35 -20.99
CA HIS A 115 -9.00 -2.41 -20.00
C HIS A 115 -8.75 -1.84 -18.59
N VAL A 116 -7.77 -0.94 -18.44
CA VAL A 116 -7.45 -0.35 -17.14
C VAL A 116 -8.63 0.43 -16.57
N GLN A 117 -9.34 1.17 -17.40
CA GLN A 117 -10.53 1.90 -16.99
C GLN A 117 -11.65 0.95 -16.53
N THR A 118 -11.96 -0.08 -17.31
CA THR A 118 -13.13 -0.95 -17.08
C THR A 118 -12.88 -2.05 -16.05
N SER A 119 -11.69 -2.63 -16.01
CA SER A 119 -11.36 -3.79 -15.19
C SER A 119 -10.65 -3.43 -13.87
N ILE A 120 -10.04 -2.24 -13.76
CA ILE A 120 -9.24 -1.86 -12.58
C ILE A 120 -9.81 -0.62 -11.91
N ILE A 121 -9.85 0.51 -12.62
CA ILE A 121 -10.19 1.81 -12.03
C ILE A 121 -11.66 1.87 -11.62
N LYS A 122 -12.60 1.60 -12.54
CA LYS A 122 -14.03 1.65 -12.23
C LYS A 122 -14.42 0.69 -11.11
N PRO A 123 -13.97 -0.59 -11.09
CA PRO A 123 -14.26 -1.49 -9.99
C PRO A 123 -13.66 -1.05 -8.66
N ALA A 124 -12.44 -0.49 -8.64
CA ALA A 124 -11.82 0.02 -7.41
C ALA A 124 -12.60 1.21 -6.83
N ILE A 125 -12.99 2.17 -7.67
CA ILE A 125 -13.84 3.31 -7.26
C ILE A 125 -15.19 2.79 -6.75
N LYS A 126 -15.85 1.92 -7.51
CA LYS A 126 -17.15 1.34 -7.11
C LYS A 126 -17.04 0.64 -5.76
N GLY A 127 -15.99 -0.14 -5.54
CA GLY A 127 -15.77 -0.84 -4.27
C GLY A 127 -15.60 0.10 -3.08
N THR A 128 -14.83 1.18 -3.26
CA THR A 128 -14.69 2.23 -2.24
C THR A 128 -16.04 2.89 -1.94
N LEU A 129 -16.80 3.25 -2.98
CA LEU A 129 -18.12 3.85 -2.83
C LEU A 129 -19.14 2.89 -2.19
N ASN A 130 -19.05 1.59 -2.44
CA ASN A 130 -19.91 0.59 -1.79
C ASN A 130 -19.74 0.62 -0.26
N VAL A 131 -18.50 0.72 0.23
CA VAL A 131 -18.22 0.83 1.67
C VAL A 131 -18.76 2.14 2.23
N LEU A 132 -18.55 3.26 1.54
CA LEU A 132 -19.01 4.57 2.01
C LEU A 132 -20.53 4.71 1.99
N LYS A 133 -21.21 4.14 1.00
CA LYS A 133 -22.68 4.02 0.97
C LYS A 133 -23.21 3.20 2.14
N ALA A 134 -22.54 2.10 2.50
CA ALA A 134 -22.90 1.32 3.69
C ALA A 134 -22.72 2.14 4.98
N CYS A 135 -21.65 2.94 5.08
CA CYS A 135 -21.44 3.88 6.20
C CYS A 135 -22.59 4.90 6.29
N LEU A 136 -22.93 5.53 5.16
CA LEU A 136 -24.04 6.49 5.08
C LEU A 136 -25.36 5.86 5.53
N LYS A 137 -25.69 4.68 5.00
CA LYS A 137 -26.93 3.94 5.33
C LYS A 137 -27.01 3.55 6.81
N SER A 138 -25.87 3.27 7.45
CA SER A 138 -25.84 2.82 8.86
C SER A 138 -26.28 3.90 9.85
N ASN A 139 -26.07 5.18 9.53
CA ASN A 139 -26.24 6.34 10.41
C ASN A 139 -25.47 6.29 11.75
N SER A 140 -24.67 5.24 12.02
CA SER A 140 -23.91 5.08 13.27
C SER A 140 -22.44 5.44 13.14
N VAL A 141 -21.90 5.36 11.91
CA VAL A 141 -20.49 5.66 11.61
C VAL A 141 -20.24 7.15 11.71
N ARG A 142 -19.31 7.53 12.59
CA ARG A 142 -18.92 8.92 12.82
C ARG A 142 -17.73 9.34 11.97
N ARG A 143 -16.82 8.41 11.70
CA ARG A 143 -15.60 8.65 10.92
C ARG A 143 -15.21 7.41 10.12
N VAL A 144 -14.72 7.64 8.92
CA VAL A 144 -14.04 6.64 8.10
C VAL A 144 -12.55 6.99 8.05
N VAL A 145 -11.69 6.01 8.32
CA VAL A 145 -10.25 6.10 8.09
C VAL A 145 -9.92 5.28 6.84
N PHE A 146 -9.49 5.95 5.78
CA PHE A 146 -9.12 5.35 4.51
C PHE A 146 -7.62 5.09 4.43
N THR A 147 -7.20 3.89 4.07
CA THR A 147 -5.78 3.60 3.84
C THR A 147 -5.40 4.00 2.42
N SER A 148 -4.72 5.14 2.25
CA SER A 148 -4.08 5.53 0.99
C SER A 148 -2.64 5.02 0.90
N SER A 149 -1.91 5.42 -0.14
CA SER A 149 -0.59 4.90 -0.48
C SER A 149 0.33 6.04 -0.92
N ILE A 150 1.60 5.95 -0.55
CA ILE A 150 2.63 6.90 -0.98
C ILE A 150 2.76 6.98 -2.51
N SER A 151 2.23 6.00 -3.24
CA SER A 151 2.12 6.07 -4.70
C SER A 151 1.35 7.30 -5.19
N THR A 152 0.44 7.86 -4.40
CA THR A 152 -0.32 9.08 -4.77
C THR A 152 0.49 10.38 -4.60
N ILE A 153 1.72 10.31 -4.08
CA ILE A 153 2.61 11.44 -3.82
C ILE A 153 3.81 11.43 -4.78
N THR A 154 4.45 12.57 -5.02
CA THR A 154 5.69 12.65 -5.80
C THR A 154 6.66 13.67 -5.20
N SER A 155 7.95 13.32 -5.19
CA SER A 155 9.02 14.24 -4.78
C SER A 155 9.46 15.18 -5.91
N LYS A 156 8.88 15.05 -7.10
CA LYS A 156 9.15 15.93 -8.25
C LYS A 156 8.09 17.05 -8.32
N ASN A 157 8.53 18.26 -8.62
CA ASN A 157 7.63 19.38 -8.90
C ASN A 157 7.16 19.36 -10.38
N GLY A 158 6.32 20.32 -10.78
CA GLY A 158 5.78 20.40 -12.14
C GLY A 158 6.83 20.54 -13.25
N SER A 159 8.06 20.96 -12.92
CA SER A 159 9.20 21.03 -13.86
C SER A 159 10.06 19.75 -13.87
N GLY A 160 9.69 18.74 -13.09
CA GLY A 160 10.45 17.49 -12.94
C GLY A 160 11.64 17.57 -11.99
N LYS A 161 11.88 18.72 -11.35
CA LYS A 161 12.95 18.91 -10.35
C LYS A 161 12.54 18.34 -9.00
N TRP A 162 13.51 17.87 -8.23
CA TRP A 162 13.31 17.42 -6.86
C TRP A 162 12.84 18.57 -5.95
N ARG A 163 11.94 18.23 -5.02
CA ARG A 163 11.52 19.09 -3.91
C ARG A 163 12.41 18.79 -2.70
N ASP A 164 12.68 19.82 -1.91
CA ASP A 164 13.42 19.65 -0.65
C ASP A 164 12.55 18.97 0.40
N ILE A 165 11.26 19.34 0.48
CA ILE A 165 10.28 18.79 1.42
C ILE A 165 9.07 18.26 0.64
N VAL A 166 8.61 17.07 1.04
CA VAL A 166 7.45 16.38 0.50
C VAL A 166 6.44 16.16 1.61
N ASP A 167 5.25 16.73 1.44
CA ASP A 167 4.14 16.65 2.38
C ASP A 167 2.87 16.14 1.67
N GLU A 168 1.74 16.13 2.38
CA GLU A 168 0.46 15.66 1.88
C GLU A 168 -0.08 16.45 0.66
N SER A 169 0.45 17.64 0.38
CA SER A 169 0.05 18.46 -0.76
C SER A 169 0.73 18.03 -2.07
N CYS A 170 1.80 17.24 -1.98
CA CYS A 170 2.66 16.86 -3.10
C CYS A 170 2.09 15.70 -3.94
N LYS A 171 0.80 15.76 -4.28
CA LYS A 171 0.12 14.73 -5.08
C LYS A 171 0.72 14.59 -6.47
N ILE A 172 0.80 13.36 -6.96
CA ILE A 172 1.22 13.08 -8.34
C ILE A 172 0.11 13.44 -9.33
N PRO A 173 0.40 14.22 -10.39
CA PRO A 173 -0.58 14.53 -11.42
C PRO A 173 -0.96 13.28 -12.23
N MET A 174 -2.26 13.07 -12.42
CA MET A 174 -2.79 11.87 -13.09
C MET A 174 -2.34 11.74 -14.56
N ASP A 175 -2.24 12.87 -15.26
CA ASP A 175 -1.76 12.96 -16.64
C ASP A 175 -0.31 12.45 -16.76
N GLN A 176 0.53 12.74 -15.77
CA GLN A 176 1.91 12.23 -15.73
C GLN A 176 1.94 10.71 -15.56
N VAL A 177 1.02 10.14 -14.77
CA VAL A 177 0.93 8.69 -14.58
C VAL A 177 0.53 8.00 -15.88
N TRP A 178 -0.50 8.51 -16.56
CA TRP A 178 -0.97 7.98 -17.84
C TRP A 178 0.08 8.07 -18.95
N LYS A 179 0.84 9.18 -18.97
CA LYS A 179 1.89 9.42 -19.96
C LYS A 179 3.11 8.53 -19.74
N ASN A 180 3.57 8.42 -18.50
CA ASN A 180 4.85 7.76 -18.20
C ASN A 180 4.71 6.26 -17.95
N ARG A 181 3.53 5.80 -17.49
CA ARG A 181 3.21 4.40 -17.16
C ARG A 181 4.36 3.67 -16.44
N PRO A 182 4.91 4.23 -15.34
CA PRO A 182 5.97 3.56 -14.59
C PRO A 182 5.51 2.18 -14.10
N SER A 183 6.43 1.30 -13.75
CA SER A 183 6.09 0.01 -13.14
C SER A 183 5.12 0.22 -11.95
N GLY A 184 3.99 -0.49 -11.95
CA GLY A 184 2.94 -0.34 -10.94
C GLY A 184 1.97 0.84 -11.16
N TRP A 185 1.99 1.50 -12.32
CA TRP A 185 1.16 2.68 -12.60
C TRP A 185 -0.35 2.44 -12.45
N VAL A 186 -0.85 1.22 -12.71
CA VAL A 186 -2.28 0.91 -12.56
C VAL A 186 -2.72 0.91 -11.10
N TYR A 187 -1.87 0.41 -10.19
CA TYR A 187 -2.09 0.51 -8.75
C TYR A 187 -2.09 1.97 -8.32
N LEU A 188 -1.13 2.75 -8.83
CA LEU A 188 -1.01 4.17 -8.56
C LEU A 188 -2.30 4.92 -8.94
N LEU A 189 -2.80 4.72 -10.16
CA LEU A 189 -4.04 5.32 -10.63
C LEU A 189 -5.24 4.90 -9.79
N ALA A 190 -5.37 3.60 -9.48
CA ALA A 190 -6.46 3.10 -8.66
C ALA A 190 -6.46 3.78 -7.28
N LYS A 191 -5.30 3.89 -6.60
CA LYS A 191 -5.19 4.56 -5.29
C LYS A 191 -5.49 6.06 -5.38
N LEU A 192 -5.00 6.75 -6.41
CA LEU A 192 -5.24 8.17 -6.61
C LEU A 192 -6.74 8.47 -6.78
N LEU A 193 -7.39 7.74 -7.69
CA LEU A 193 -8.79 7.96 -8.07
C LEU A 193 -9.78 7.49 -6.99
N THR A 194 -9.46 6.42 -6.27
CA THR A 194 -10.30 5.96 -5.14
C THR A 194 -10.27 6.94 -3.98
N GLU A 195 -9.11 7.51 -3.67
CA GLU A 195 -8.99 8.54 -2.63
C GLU A 195 -9.76 9.81 -3.00
N GLU A 196 -9.61 10.28 -4.25
CA GLU A 196 -10.35 11.45 -4.75
C GLU A 196 -11.87 11.23 -4.70
N ALA A 197 -12.34 10.07 -5.20
CA ALA A 197 -13.76 9.71 -5.14
C ALA A 197 -14.29 9.58 -3.70
N ALA A 198 -13.47 9.05 -2.79
CA ALA A 198 -13.84 8.94 -1.37
C ALA A 198 -14.04 10.31 -0.74
N PHE A 199 -13.07 11.22 -0.88
CA PHE A 199 -13.19 12.59 -0.34
C PHE A 199 -14.36 13.36 -0.94
N GLN A 200 -14.62 13.20 -2.23
CA GLN A 200 -15.76 13.84 -2.88
C GLN A 200 -17.09 13.32 -2.30
N PHE A 201 -17.26 11.99 -2.25
CA PHE A 201 -18.47 11.37 -1.74
C PHE A 201 -18.74 11.75 -0.28
N THR A 202 -17.72 11.69 0.58
CA THR A 202 -17.91 11.96 2.01
C THR A 202 -18.20 13.44 2.27
N LYS A 203 -17.60 14.35 1.50
CA LYS A 203 -17.91 15.79 1.54
C LYS A 203 -19.36 16.07 1.15
N GLU A 204 -19.87 15.44 0.09
CA GLU A 204 -21.26 15.61 -0.37
C GLU A 204 -22.28 15.05 0.62
N ASN A 205 -21.91 14.03 1.40
CA ASN A 205 -22.81 13.29 2.28
C ASN A 205 -22.57 13.54 3.78
N GLY A 206 -21.70 14.49 4.14
CA GLY A 206 -21.43 14.86 5.53
C GLY A 206 -20.79 13.75 6.38
N ILE A 207 -20.00 12.86 5.76
CA ILE A 207 -19.24 11.83 6.48
C ILE A 207 -17.83 12.37 6.76
N ASP A 208 -17.35 12.22 7.98
CA ASP A 208 -15.96 12.56 8.32
C ASP A 208 -15.00 11.50 7.75
N LEU A 209 -14.00 11.95 6.98
CA LEU A 209 -13.02 11.11 6.31
C LEU A 209 -11.60 11.61 6.61
N VAL A 210 -10.79 10.69 7.13
CA VAL A 210 -9.35 10.87 7.29
C VAL A 210 -8.64 9.83 6.43
N SER A 211 -7.59 10.23 5.73
CA SER A 211 -6.78 9.32 4.92
C SER A 211 -5.39 9.13 5.51
N VAL A 212 -4.93 7.88 5.61
CA VAL A 212 -3.57 7.54 6.01
C VAL A 212 -2.78 7.13 4.78
N ILE A 213 -1.85 7.97 4.34
CA ILE A 213 -0.94 7.70 3.23
C ILE A 213 0.19 6.82 3.78
N SER A 214 0.03 5.51 3.62
CA SER A 214 1.05 4.53 4.01
C SER A 214 2.22 4.51 3.03
N THR A 215 3.44 4.43 3.54
CA THR A 215 4.65 4.22 2.71
C THR A 215 4.90 2.72 2.52
N ALA A 216 6.09 2.29 2.10
CA ALA A 216 6.35 0.86 1.97
C ALA A 216 6.27 0.20 3.35
N VAL A 217 5.15 -0.48 3.61
CA VAL A 217 4.87 -1.08 4.91
C VAL A 217 5.70 -2.35 5.07
N ALA A 218 6.47 -2.40 6.14
CA ALA A 218 7.41 -3.48 6.45
C ALA A 218 7.41 -3.76 7.97
N GLY A 219 8.00 -4.87 8.38
CA GLY A 219 7.96 -5.41 9.74
C GLY A 219 7.39 -6.84 9.80
N PRO A 220 7.10 -7.35 11.01
CA PRO A 220 6.54 -8.69 11.18
C PRO A 220 5.12 -8.79 10.61
N PHE A 221 4.70 -9.95 10.12
CA PHE A 221 3.39 -10.11 9.50
C PHE A 221 2.61 -11.28 10.09
N LEU A 222 1.30 -11.10 10.19
CA LEU A 222 0.40 -12.15 10.66
C LEU A 222 -0.08 -13.03 9.50
N THR A 223 0.02 -12.56 8.25
CA THR A 223 -0.51 -13.26 7.08
C THR A 223 0.20 -14.60 6.83
N PRO A 224 -0.50 -15.62 6.30
CA PRO A 224 0.10 -16.93 6.03
C PRO A 224 1.17 -16.91 4.93
N THR A 225 1.21 -15.85 4.13
CA THR A 225 2.21 -15.61 3.09
C THR A 225 2.87 -14.26 3.31
N VAL A 226 4.08 -14.10 2.78
CA VAL A 226 4.82 -12.84 2.86
C VAL A 226 4.04 -11.72 2.15
N PRO A 227 3.75 -10.59 2.83
CA PRO A 227 3.06 -9.45 2.24
C PRO A 227 3.74 -8.90 0.98
N THR A 228 2.95 -8.44 0.02
CA THR A 228 3.48 -7.92 -1.25
C THR A 228 4.39 -6.71 -1.07
N SER A 229 4.13 -5.82 -0.10
CA SER A 229 5.01 -4.69 0.20
C SER A 229 6.40 -5.14 0.66
N ILE A 230 6.46 -6.22 1.44
CA ILE A 230 7.71 -6.84 1.89
C ILE A 230 8.42 -7.52 0.72
N GLN A 231 7.69 -8.24 -0.14
CA GLN A 231 8.29 -8.84 -1.35
C GLN A 231 8.89 -7.77 -2.28
N VAL A 232 8.22 -6.63 -2.47
CA VAL A 232 8.75 -5.49 -3.23
C VAL A 232 9.99 -4.92 -2.55
N LEU A 233 9.97 -4.72 -1.23
CA LEU A 233 11.11 -4.20 -0.48
C LEU A 233 12.34 -5.11 -0.56
N LEU A 234 12.13 -6.43 -0.51
CA LEU A 234 13.17 -7.46 -0.58
C LEU A 234 13.56 -7.81 -2.02
N SER A 235 12.89 -7.27 -3.04
CA SER A 235 13.19 -7.60 -4.45
C SER A 235 14.64 -7.35 -4.90
N PRO A 236 15.38 -6.33 -4.37
CA PRO A 236 16.81 -6.23 -4.65
C PRO A 236 17.61 -7.42 -4.13
N LEU A 237 17.20 -8.00 -3.00
CA LEU A 237 17.82 -9.16 -2.38
C LEU A 237 17.46 -10.47 -3.06
N THR A 238 16.18 -10.65 -3.40
CA THR A 238 15.69 -11.89 -4.03
C THR A 238 15.96 -11.95 -5.53
N GLY A 239 16.24 -10.81 -6.18
CA GLY A 239 16.40 -10.72 -7.62
C GLY A 239 15.09 -10.91 -8.39
N ASP A 240 13.94 -10.64 -7.75
CA ASP A 240 12.63 -10.81 -8.37
C ASP A 240 12.45 -9.82 -9.55
N GLY A 241 12.50 -10.35 -10.78
CA GLY A 241 12.42 -9.54 -11.99
C GLY A 241 11.07 -8.87 -12.24
N GLN A 242 10.00 -9.26 -11.55
CA GLN A 242 8.70 -8.58 -11.64
C GLN A 242 8.54 -7.48 -10.61
N LEU A 243 9.13 -7.65 -9.42
CA LEU A 243 8.99 -6.71 -8.30
C LEU A 243 10.12 -5.67 -8.23
N LEU A 244 11.32 -6.00 -8.71
CA LEU A 244 12.45 -5.08 -8.76
C LEU A 244 12.12 -3.77 -9.52
N PRO A 245 11.47 -3.82 -10.71
CA PRO A 245 11.07 -2.59 -11.40
C PRO A 245 10.10 -1.72 -10.60
N ILE A 246 9.35 -2.29 -9.64
CA ILE A 246 8.42 -1.54 -8.78
C ILE A 246 9.20 -0.71 -7.76
N VAL A 247 10.21 -1.29 -7.09
CA VAL A 247 11.04 -0.53 -6.13
C VAL A 247 11.87 0.54 -6.85
N ASP A 248 12.36 0.26 -8.06
CA ASP A 248 13.04 1.24 -8.90
C ASP A 248 12.11 2.40 -9.30
N ALA A 249 10.85 2.11 -9.65
CA ALA A 249 9.86 3.13 -9.95
C ALA A 249 9.53 4.00 -8.72
N VAL A 250 9.50 3.42 -7.52
CA VAL A 250 9.38 4.20 -6.26
C VAL A 250 10.59 5.11 -6.09
N ASN A 251 11.81 4.59 -6.22
CA ASN A 251 13.04 5.38 -6.11
C ASN A 251 13.10 6.50 -7.16
N ALA A 252 12.73 6.24 -8.41
CA ALA A 252 12.73 7.23 -9.48
C ALA A 252 11.69 8.35 -9.29
N ARG A 253 10.59 8.06 -8.56
CA ARG A 253 9.53 9.02 -8.23
C ARG A 253 9.83 9.83 -6.98
N MET A 254 10.41 9.18 -5.97
CA MET A 254 10.58 9.77 -4.64
C MET A 254 12.01 10.23 -4.33
N GLY A 255 13.00 9.71 -5.05
CA GLY A 255 14.44 9.89 -4.79
C GLY A 255 14.97 9.04 -3.63
N LEU A 256 14.09 8.26 -3.00
CA LEU A 256 14.34 7.46 -1.82
C LEU A 256 13.25 6.39 -1.68
N ILE A 257 13.46 5.42 -0.79
CA ILE A 257 12.48 4.40 -0.40
C ILE A 257 11.91 4.75 0.98
N PRO A 258 10.67 5.25 1.05
CA PRO A 258 10.03 5.57 2.31
C PRO A 258 9.41 4.34 2.96
N LEU A 259 9.60 4.21 4.26
CA LEU A 259 9.25 3.03 5.05
C LEU A 259 8.34 3.39 6.21
N ALA A 260 7.45 2.47 6.56
CA ALA A 260 6.64 2.55 7.77
C ALA A 260 6.55 1.18 8.41
N HIS A 261 6.76 1.13 9.72
CA HIS A 261 6.58 -0.10 10.47
C HIS A 261 5.08 -0.43 10.54
N ILE A 262 4.72 -1.70 10.39
CA ILE A 262 3.33 -2.17 10.46
C ILE A 262 2.60 -1.82 11.78
N ASP A 263 3.32 -1.81 12.91
CA ASP A 263 2.79 -1.35 14.19
C ASP A 263 2.50 0.16 14.15
N ASP A 264 3.46 0.97 13.68
CA ASP A 264 3.27 2.42 13.53
C ASP A 264 2.07 2.73 12.63
N VAL A 265 1.92 2.00 11.52
CA VAL A 265 0.78 2.14 10.61
C VAL A 265 -0.53 1.84 11.33
N SER A 266 -0.61 0.72 12.06
CA SER A 266 -1.83 0.33 12.80
C SER A 266 -2.17 1.34 13.89
N ARG A 267 -1.16 1.79 14.65
CA ARG A 267 -1.32 2.83 15.67
C ARG A 267 -1.76 4.16 15.06
N ALA A 268 -1.21 4.56 13.91
CA ALA A 268 -1.59 5.81 13.24
C ALA A 268 -3.05 5.78 12.77
N HIS A 269 -3.52 4.66 12.22
CA HIS A 269 -4.93 4.50 11.85
C HIS A 269 -5.83 4.69 13.07
N ILE A 270 -5.55 3.98 14.17
CA ILE A 270 -6.36 4.06 15.38
C ILE A 270 -6.30 5.45 16.01
N PHE A 271 -5.11 6.05 16.08
CA PHE A 271 -4.90 7.40 16.60
C PHE A 271 -5.75 8.43 15.84
N LEU A 272 -5.75 8.38 14.49
CA LEU A 272 -6.54 9.29 13.67
C LEU A 272 -8.05 9.01 13.72
N MET A 273 -8.46 7.77 13.99
CA MET A 273 -9.86 7.46 14.29
C MET A 273 -10.34 8.12 15.58
N GLU A 274 -9.48 8.14 16.61
CA GLU A 274 -9.79 8.64 17.95
C GLU A 274 -9.62 10.17 18.08
N HIS A 275 -8.71 10.77 17.29
CA HIS A 275 -8.31 12.16 17.46
C HIS A 275 -9.30 13.15 16.81
N SER A 276 -10.05 13.92 17.61
CA SER A 276 -11.11 14.81 17.13
C SER A 276 -10.65 15.84 16.07
N GLY A 277 -9.44 16.40 16.22
CA GLY A 277 -8.87 17.37 15.27
C GLY A 277 -8.21 16.79 14.01
N ALA A 278 -8.32 15.49 13.76
CA ALA A 278 -7.77 14.88 12.55
C ALA A 278 -8.64 15.20 11.33
N GLU A 279 -8.05 15.72 10.26
CA GLU A 279 -8.75 16.04 9.00
C GLU A 279 -7.88 15.82 7.76
N GLY A 280 -8.48 15.31 6.68
CA GLY A 280 -7.81 15.14 5.39
C GLY A 280 -6.73 14.04 5.40
N PRO A 281 -5.74 14.11 4.50
CA PRO A 281 -4.67 13.13 4.40
C PRO A 281 -3.57 13.32 5.46
N TYR A 282 -2.90 12.22 5.85
CA TYR A 282 -1.73 12.19 6.73
C TYR A 282 -0.69 11.20 6.21
N ILE A 283 0.55 11.64 6.00
CA ILE A 283 1.66 10.73 5.68
C ILE A 283 2.06 9.97 6.95
N CYS A 284 2.05 8.64 6.85
CA CYS A 284 2.58 7.74 7.87
C CYS A 284 3.90 7.15 7.37
N CYS A 285 5.01 7.77 7.75
CA CYS A 285 6.36 7.40 7.34
C CYS A 285 7.29 7.41 8.56
N SER A 286 7.78 6.23 8.97
CA SER A 286 8.72 6.11 10.09
C SER A 286 10.10 6.65 9.72
N GLY A 287 10.49 6.54 8.44
CA GLY A 287 11.71 7.10 7.88
C GLY A 287 11.90 6.71 6.43
N SER A 288 13.05 7.05 5.84
CA SER A 288 13.36 6.75 4.45
C SER A 288 14.83 6.43 4.26
N SER A 289 15.16 5.68 3.21
CA SER A 289 16.53 5.29 2.85
C SER A 289 16.77 5.52 1.36
N GLY A 290 17.99 5.89 0.98
CA GLY A 290 18.42 5.75 -0.41
C GLY A 290 18.42 4.28 -0.84
N ILE A 291 18.26 3.98 -2.13
CA ILE A 291 18.21 2.58 -2.62
C ILE A 291 19.52 1.82 -2.33
N ALA A 292 20.68 2.47 -2.47
CA ALA A 292 21.97 1.86 -2.17
C ALA A 292 22.14 1.56 -0.67
N GLU A 293 21.76 2.52 0.18
CA GLU A 293 21.77 2.36 1.64
C GLU A 293 20.81 1.26 2.08
N LEU A 294 19.63 1.18 1.46
CA LEU A 294 18.65 0.12 1.72
C LEU A 294 19.24 -1.25 1.41
N ILE A 295 19.90 -1.40 0.24
CA ILE A 295 20.57 -2.64 -0.14
C ILE A 295 21.68 -2.99 0.86
N ASP A 296 22.52 -2.02 1.25
CA ASP A 296 23.57 -2.22 2.26
C ASP A 296 22.97 -2.67 3.61
N CYS A 297 21.85 -2.08 4.04
CA CYS A 297 21.11 -2.48 5.24
C CYS A 297 20.51 -3.90 5.12
N LEU A 298 19.93 -4.24 3.97
CA LEU A 298 19.38 -5.56 3.71
C LEU A 298 20.46 -6.65 3.71
N ILE A 299 21.61 -6.39 3.09
CA ILE A 299 22.76 -7.30 3.08
C ILE A 299 23.29 -7.51 4.51
N LYS A 300 23.41 -6.44 5.29
CA LYS A 300 23.86 -6.53 6.69
C LYS A 300 22.87 -7.31 7.57
N ALA A 301 21.57 -7.10 7.38
CA ALA A 301 20.53 -7.82 8.11
C ALA A 301 20.38 -9.27 7.66
N TYR A 302 20.73 -9.58 6.40
CA TYR A 302 20.62 -10.91 5.81
C TYR A 302 22.01 -11.53 5.55
N PRO A 303 22.58 -12.27 6.53
CA PRO A 303 23.96 -12.75 6.47
C PRO A 303 24.26 -13.76 5.36
N PHE A 304 23.23 -14.34 4.73
CA PHE A 304 23.36 -15.32 3.64
C PHE A 304 23.23 -14.70 2.23
N SER A 305 23.29 -13.37 2.11
CA SER A 305 23.18 -12.72 0.81
C SER A 305 24.39 -13.07 -0.08
N ASN A 306 24.11 -13.54 -1.31
CA ASN A 306 25.14 -13.68 -2.35
C ASN A 306 25.30 -12.39 -3.18
N LEU A 307 24.62 -11.31 -2.78
CA LEU A 307 24.71 -10.04 -3.46
C LEU A 307 26.11 -9.46 -3.26
N LYS A 308 26.83 -9.29 -4.37
CA LYS A 308 27.97 -8.39 -4.38
C LYS A 308 27.45 -6.98 -4.24
N ARG A 309 28.06 -6.19 -3.34
CA ARG A 309 27.78 -4.76 -3.22
C ARG A 309 27.80 -4.17 -4.63
N PRO A 310 26.72 -3.52 -5.10
CA PRO A 310 26.77 -2.80 -6.36
C PRO A 310 27.97 -1.83 -6.31
N GLU A 311 28.78 -1.77 -7.37
CA GLU A 311 29.70 -0.66 -7.55
C GLU A 311 28.83 0.58 -7.73
N THR A 312 28.54 1.27 -6.63
CA THR A 312 27.75 2.48 -6.67
C THR A 312 28.63 3.58 -7.24
N ASP A 313 28.33 4.03 -8.46
CA ASP A 313 28.55 5.43 -8.81
C ASP A 313 28.02 6.26 -7.63
N GLU A 314 28.81 7.21 -7.12
CA GLU A 314 28.45 8.09 -6.02
C GLU A 314 27.04 8.65 -6.27
N CYS A 315 26.03 8.00 -5.70
CA CYS A 315 24.65 8.40 -5.90
C CYS A 315 24.50 9.66 -5.06
N LYS A 316 24.67 10.82 -5.71
CA LYS A 316 24.50 12.13 -5.08
C LYS A 316 23.22 12.08 -4.26
N SER A 317 23.36 12.14 -2.94
CA SER A 317 22.24 12.09 -2.01
C SER A 317 21.22 13.13 -2.46
N ILE A 318 20.03 12.69 -2.84
CA ILE A 318 18.95 13.61 -3.19
C ILE A 318 18.38 14.08 -1.85
N PRO A 319 18.48 15.37 -1.49
CA PRO A 319 18.10 15.86 -0.17
C PRO A 319 16.58 16.04 -0.08
N VAL A 320 15.82 14.96 -0.27
CA VAL A 320 14.37 14.96 -0.14
C VAL A 320 14.00 14.53 1.28
N GLU A 321 13.31 15.40 2.01
CA GLU A 321 12.69 15.08 3.29
C GLU A 321 11.21 14.74 3.08
N ILE A 322 10.76 13.58 3.57
CA ILE A 322 9.33 13.28 3.67
C ILE A 322 8.82 13.75 5.03
N SER A 323 8.00 14.81 5.01
CA SER A 323 7.43 15.42 6.19
C SER A 323 6.34 14.53 6.78
N THR A 324 6.48 14.23 8.07
CA THR A 324 5.40 13.69 8.92
C THR A 324 4.92 14.72 9.94
N LYS A 325 5.23 16.01 9.71
CA LYS A 325 4.92 17.10 10.65
C LYS A 325 3.44 17.20 10.95
N LYS A 326 2.55 16.92 9.98
CA LYS A 326 1.11 16.96 10.19
C LYS A 326 0.65 15.91 11.20
N LEU A 327 1.12 14.67 11.08
CA LEU A 327 0.78 13.57 11.98
C LEU A 327 1.43 13.76 13.37
N ARG A 328 2.73 14.07 13.41
CA ARG A 328 3.45 14.36 14.66
C ARG A 328 2.91 15.60 15.38
N GLY A 329 2.44 16.59 14.65
CA GLY A 329 1.84 17.81 15.20
C GLY A 329 0.55 17.58 15.98
N LEU A 330 -0.13 16.45 15.75
CA LEU A 330 -1.25 16.00 16.58
C LEU A 330 -0.81 15.26 17.85
N GLY A 331 0.50 15.00 18.02
CA GLY A 331 1.05 14.23 19.14
C GLY A 331 1.31 12.75 18.85
N PHE A 332 1.26 12.31 17.59
CA PHE A 332 1.62 10.94 17.24
C PHE A 332 3.14 10.73 17.27
N GLU A 333 3.58 9.66 17.93
CA GLU A 333 4.99 9.27 18.01
C GLU A 333 5.23 7.92 17.32
N PHE A 334 6.21 7.90 16.41
CA PHE A 334 6.71 6.68 15.77
C PHE A 334 7.62 5.92 16.73
N LYS A 335 7.49 4.60 16.79
CA LYS A 335 8.26 3.73 17.70
C LYS A 335 9.45 3.06 17.03
N HIS A 336 9.44 2.99 15.70
CA HIS A 336 10.38 2.21 14.92
C HIS A 336 11.13 3.13 13.96
N ASP A 337 12.44 2.90 13.80
CA ASP A 337 13.24 3.55 12.78
C ASP A 337 13.46 2.62 11.58
N VAL A 338 14.17 3.10 10.55
CA VAL A 338 14.44 2.35 9.33
C VAL A 338 15.23 1.06 9.61
N GLN A 339 16.18 1.08 10.54
CA GLN A 339 17.02 -0.07 10.84
C GLN A 339 16.21 -1.18 11.52
N ASP A 340 15.40 -0.83 12.52
CA ASP A 340 14.51 -1.79 13.19
C ASP A 340 13.47 -2.36 12.22
N ILE A 341 12.90 -1.54 11.33
CA ILE A 341 11.97 -2.02 10.29
C ILE A 341 12.63 -3.08 9.41
N ILE A 342 13.84 -2.80 8.89
CA ILE A 342 14.55 -3.72 8.01
C ILE A 342 14.90 -5.00 8.76
N HIS A 343 15.48 -4.88 9.96
CA HIS A 343 15.90 -6.01 10.79
C HIS A 343 14.73 -6.97 11.06
N ARG A 344 13.63 -6.45 11.61
CA ARG A 344 12.44 -7.26 11.92
C ARG A 344 11.82 -7.90 10.69
N THR A 345 11.84 -7.21 9.54
CA THR A 345 11.34 -7.75 8.28
C THR A 345 12.16 -8.95 7.83
N VAL A 346 13.49 -8.83 7.86
CA VAL A 346 14.40 -9.90 7.46
C VAL A 346 14.31 -11.08 8.42
N GLU A 347 14.27 -10.85 9.73
CA GLU A 347 14.06 -11.89 10.74
C GLU A 347 12.78 -12.70 10.49
N GLU A 348 11.65 -12.02 10.28
CA GLU A 348 10.37 -12.68 10.02
C GLU A 348 10.41 -13.49 8.71
N CYS A 349 11.01 -12.92 7.65
CA CYS A 349 11.16 -13.61 6.36
C CYS A 349 12.12 -14.80 6.40
N MET A 350 13.11 -14.81 7.29
CA MET A 350 13.94 -15.99 7.55
C MET A 350 13.15 -17.04 8.34
N ALA A 351 12.40 -16.61 9.36
CA ALA A 351 11.62 -17.50 10.21
C ALA A 351 10.54 -18.27 9.42
N CYS A 352 9.96 -17.66 8.38
CA CYS A 352 9.00 -18.31 7.49
C CYS A 352 9.64 -18.98 6.25
N GLU A 353 10.97 -19.12 6.22
CA GLU A 353 11.75 -19.72 5.13
C GLU A 353 11.58 -19.05 3.74
N PHE A 354 11.07 -17.81 3.71
CA PHE A 354 11.03 -17.03 2.47
C PHE A 354 12.44 -16.61 2.04
N LEU A 355 13.27 -16.19 2.99
CA LEU A 355 14.70 -15.98 2.82
C LEU A 355 15.45 -17.21 3.38
N LYS A 356 16.07 -18.00 2.49
CA LYS A 356 16.72 -19.27 2.85
C LYS A 356 18.23 -19.11 3.00
N PRO A 357 18.85 -19.60 4.09
CA PRO A 357 20.30 -19.73 4.17
C PRO A 357 20.84 -20.46 2.94
N SER A 358 21.83 -19.88 2.26
CA SER A 358 22.39 -20.51 1.06
C SER A 358 23.04 -21.85 1.43
N GLN A 359 22.52 -22.96 0.92
CA GLN A 359 23.21 -24.24 0.95
C GLN A 359 24.32 -24.23 -0.10
N ASN A 360 25.45 -23.59 0.19
CA ASN A 360 26.67 -23.78 -0.62
C ASN A 360 27.93 -23.63 0.24
N ASN A 361 28.24 -24.71 0.97
CA ASN A 361 29.60 -25.05 1.37
C ASN A 361 29.86 -26.52 1.01
N HIS A 362 29.77 -26.85 -0.29
CA HIS A 362 30.61 -27.93 -0.79
C HIS A 362 31.98 -27.33 -1.07
N ALA A 363 32.85 -27.42 -0.07
CA ALA A 363 34.28 -27.46 -0.28
C ALA A 363 34.54 -28.55 -1.33
N THR A 364 34.84 -28.14 -2.56
CA THR A 364 35.44 -29.01 -3.57
C THR A 364 36.79 -29.43 -3.03
N LYS A 365 36.83 -30.61 -2.40
CA LYS A 365 38.07 -31.34 -2.17
C LYS A 365 38.73 -31.54 -3.53
N HIS A 366 39.91 -30.96 -3.69
CA HIS A 366 40.89 -31.42 -4.66
C HIS A 366 41.08 -32.93 -4.49
N THR A 367 40.77 -33.68 -5.54
CA THR A 367 41.45 -34.94 -5.83
C THR A 367 41.74 -34.96 -7.31
N GLU A 368 43.01 -34.75 -7.62
CA GLU A 368 43.64 -35.17 -8.87
C GLU A 368 43.38 -36.67 -9.07
N ASN A 369 43.01 -37.07 -10.28
CA ASN A 369 43.68 -38.19 -10.95
C ASN A 369 43.31 -38.25 -12.44
N ILE A 370 44.36 -38.15 -13.23
CA ILE A 370 44.43 -38.36 -14.68
C ILE A 370 44.36 -39.86 -14.97
N LYS A 371 43.58 -40.28 -15.98
CA LYS A 371 43.97 -41.24 -17.05
C LYS A 371 42.85 -41.42 -18.09
N ASP A 372 43.15 -40.98 -19.30
CA ASP A 372 42.50 -41.18 -20.62
C ASP A 372 42.83 -42.60 -21.18
N PRO A 373 42.45 -43.09 -22.40
CA PRO A 373 41.40 -42.72 -23.38
C PRO A 373 40.57 -43.93 -23.92
N THR A 374 39.51 -43.69 -24.72
CA THR A 374 39.33 -44.25 -26.10
C THR A 374 38.00 -43.84 -26.77
N CYS A 375 38.12 -43.17 -27.93
CA CYS A 375 37.38 -43.30 -29.21
C CYS A 375 35.86 -43.64 -29.26
N ASN A 376 35.04 -42.82 -29.95
CA ASN A 376 34.90 -42.80 -31.43
C ASN A 376 33.84 -41.79 -31.95
N LEU A 377 34.07 -41.40 -33.21
CA LEU A 377 33.35 -40.47 -34.11
C LEU A 377 31.85 -40.75 -34.35
N HIS A 378 31.06 -39.70 -34.65
CA HIS A 378 30.42 -39.45 -35.98
C HIS A 378 29.55 -38.16 -35.97
N ILE A 379 29.95 -37.10 -36.68
CA ILE A 379 29.43 -36.60 -37.98
C ILE A 379 27.95 -36.12 -37.96
N ALA A 380 27.77 -34.80 -38.13
CA ALA A 380 26.52 -34.11 -38.49
C ALA A 380 26.20 -34.26 -39.99
N PRO A 381 24.98 -33.93 -40.45
CA PRO A 381 24.88 -32.64 -41.16
C PRO A 381 23.53 -31.87 -41.08
N ALA A 382 23.69 -30.55 -41.17
CA ALA A 382 23.01 -29.55 -41.99
C ALA A 382 21.47 -29.29 -42.00
N VAL A 383 21.22 -27.98 -42.01
CA VAL A 383 20.01 -27.15 -42.14
C VAL A 383 19.38 -27.23 -43.54
N PRO A 384 18.11 -26.82 -43.71
CA PRO A 384 17.67 -26.15 -44.94
C PRO A 384 17.19 -24.71 -44.70
N THR A 385 17.70 -23.82 -45.53
CA THR A 385 17.29 -22.44 -45.81
C THR A 385 15.98 -22.38 -46.62
N PHE A 386 15.18 -21.33 -46.44
CA PHE A 386 14.21 -20.89 -47.46
C PHE A 386 14.21 -19.35 -47.60
N ASP A 387 14.10 -18.94 -48.86
CA ASP A 387 14.32 -17.62 -49.46
C ASP A 387 13.19 -16.60 -49.28
N LEU A 388 13.57 -15.33 -49.44
CA LEU A 388 12.74 -14.12 -49.57
C LEU A 388 12.54 -13.74 -51.05
N ALA A 389 11.30 -13.48 -51.46
CA ALA A 389 10.87 -12.60 -52.56
C ALA A 389 9.34 -12.42 -52.41
N ASP A 390 8.66 -11.31 -52.65
CA ASP A 390 8.95 -10.03 -53.32
C ASP A 390 7.81 -9.05 -52.94
N ALA A 391 8.09 -7.73 -52.91
CA ALA A 391 7.15 -6.60 -53.16
C ALA A 391 7.64 -5.25 -52.57
N THR A 392 8.59 -4.62 -53.25
CA THR A 392 8.58 -3.22 -53.74
C THR A 392 7.63 -2.16 -53.10
N VAL A 393 8.11 -1.34 -52.14
CA VAL A 393 8.56 0.11 -52.19
C VAL A 393 7.90 1.07 -53.25
N PRO A 394 7.77 2.45 -53.14
CA PRO A 394 7.88 3.52 -52.08
C PRO A 394 6.74 4.63 -52.15
N PRO A 395 6.93 5.96 -51.85
CA PRO A 395 7.00 6.64 -50.55
C PRO A 395 6.06 7.88 -50.36
N LYS A 396 5.96 8.35 -49.10
CA LYS A 396 5.77 9.74 -48.60
C LYS A 396 4.67 10.65 -49.19
N LYS A 397 3.84 11.22 -48.28
CA LYS A 397 3.57 12.68 -48.24
C LYS A 397 3.11 13.15 -46.86
N LEU A 398 3.96 13.97 -46.25
CA LEU A 398 3.64 14.90 -45.18
C LEU A 398 2.52 15.86 -45.65
N LYS A 399 1.50 16.09 -44.81
CA LYS A 399 0.71 17.32 -44.83
C LYS A 399 0.29 17.69 -43.40
N ILE A 400 0.87 18.79 -42.92
CA ILE A 400 0.43 19.56 -41.76
C ILE A 400 -0.76 20.43 -42.19
N LYS A 401 -1.84 20.47 -41.40
CA LYS A 401 -2.80 21.60 -41.37
C LYS A 401 -3.63 21.58 -40.06
N GLY A 402 -3.43 22.62 -39.25
CA GLY A 402 -4.50 23.49 -38.70
C GLY A 402 -5.38 23.02 -37.54
N ASN A 403 -5.19 23.66 -36.39
CA ASN A 403 -6.15 24.17 -35.39
C ASN A 403 -7.51 23.47 -35.19
N HIS A 404 -7.78 23.07 -33.93
CA HIS A 404 -8.87 23.55 -33.03
C HIS A 404 -9.03 22.54 -31.86
N ILE A 405 -8.81 22.95 -30.61
CA ILE A 405 -9.82 23.31 -29.58
C ILE A 405 -10.57 22.10 -28.96
N THR A 406 -10.56 22.07 -27.63
CA THR A 406 -11.38 21.28 -26.66
C THR A 406 -11.11 19.78 -26.47
N VAL A 407 -10.27 19.45 -25.48
CA VAL A 407 -10.41 18.23 -24.68
C VAL A 407 -10.26 18.62 -23.20
N LEU A 408 -11.27 19.28 -22.65
CA LEU A 408 -11.36 19.58 -21.21
C LEU A 408 -12.80 19.54 -20.67
N SER A 409 -13.79 19.15 -21.48
CA SER A 409 -15.21 19.13 -21.08
C SER A 409 -15.87 17.75 -21.02
N SER A 410 -15.19 16.66 -21.42
CA SER A 410 -15.83 15.34 -21.51
C SER A 410 -15.71 14.46 -20.26
N LEU A 411 -14.98 14.89 -19.22
CA LEU A 411 -14.92 14.16 -17.94
C LEU A 411 -16.01 14.58 -16.93
N PHE A 412 -16.76 15.66 -17.20
CA PHE A 412 -17.79 16.19 -16.29
C PHE A 412 -19.21 15.63 -16.56
N ALA A 413 -19.40 14.76 -17.55
CA ALA A 413 -20.73 14.29 -17.95
C ALA A 413 -21.16 12.91 -17.40
N ILE A 414 -20.41 12.31 -16.46
CA ILE A 414 -20.75 10.97 -15.90
C ILE A 414 -21.27 11.06 -14.43
N LEU A 415 -21.49 12.26 -13.90
CA LEU A 415 -22.10 12.46 -12.56
C LEU A 415 -23.52 13.02 -12.58
N SER A 416 -24.25 12.87 -13.68
CA SER A 416 -25.69 13.07 -13.67
C SER A 416 -26.35 12.22 -14.75
N VAL A 417 -27.12 11.21 -14.33
CA VAL A 417 -28.54 11.02 -14.68
C VAL A 417 -29.00 9.66 -14.11
N ARG A 418 -29.95 9.78 -13.17
CA ARG A 418 -30.94 8.83 -12.61
C ARG A 418 -30.49 7.72 -11.68
#